data_AF-A0A6I6A9T3-F1
#
_entry.id   AF-A0A6I6A9T3-F1
#
_cell.length_a   1.000
_cell.length_b   1.000
_cell.length_c   1.000
_cell.angle_alpha   90.00
_cell.angle_beta   90.00
_cell.angle_gamma   90.00
#
_symmetry.space_group_name_H-M   'P 1'
#
loop_
_entity.id
_entity.type
_entity.pdbx_description
1 polymer ?
#
loop_
_entity_poly.entity_id
_entity_poly.type
_entity_poly.pdbx_seq_one_letter_code
_entity_poly.pdbx_strand_id
1 'polypeptide(L)'
;MEHLDSMPDGQPTLPEAQTEDHFLNWSKAVLKSPLFWGAAATFGFYALIPHLPLYRDLVDRYFCSHPLEYATAALFFIGMAIIGVKGMGMFVQKKSLTETQIDWDTIGEIENLHERIDVFEEQVQSQPSWLSETYLGKRLLDTVSFVKSRRSVQDLDEHLKYLAELAAEQLHASYSLIRTITWAVPIIGFLGTVIGITIAIANVTPDQLDTSLSEVTGGLAVAFDTTALALGLSLVLVFSTFIVERMEQKQLEQIELFGIEHIASCLSESERVVSPLESAEIEAAQQLVSRTEEMIQRQTDLWQQNLEGLRGRWAEMMDRQQSSFDQTLQDGMSSTLGNHAVQLEEFRSEFLNAYQSTTEQIELMLNRWQNKQEESNNQFSTHLAQIWNEVHEDVISAQTRQTTQIEEATRDIADEIRIWNQQMKDSAEVSTLQIQALNNQSEHLLKIVDQEEHLIGLQKRLTENLDAIRAAETFEETLHSLSAAVHLLTARSGRNAA
;
A
#
# COMPACT_ATOMS: atom_id res chain seq x y z
N MET A 1 -29.05 50.72 -79.42
CA MET A 1 -27.84 50.31 -78.66
C MET A 1 -27.91 51.08 -77.36
N GLU A 2 -28.05 50.51 -76.18
CA GLU A 2 -28.05 49.12 -75.76
C GLU A 2 -28.61 49.09 -74.33
N HIS A 3 -29.42 48.06 -74.07
CA HIS A 3 -29.63 47.36 -72.81
C HIS A 3 -28.92 47.90 -71.55
N LEU A 4 -29.72 48.21 -70.52
CA LEU A 4 -29.40 47.93 -69.11
C LEU A 4 -30.69 47.83 -68.29
N ASP A 5 -31.20 46.61 -68.30
CA ASP A 5 -31.72 45.83 -67.17
C ASP A 5 -32.59 46.52 -66.10
N SER A 6 -33.90 46.35 -66.25
CA SER A 6 -34.89 46.46 -65.18
C SER A 6 -35.11 45.09 -64.55
N MET A 7 -34.52 44.84 -63.37
CA MET A 7 -34.93 43.70 -62.53
C MET A 7 -36.22 44.04 -61.77
N PRO A 8 -37.24 43.17 -61.77
CA PRO A 8 -38.32 43.24 -60.82
C PRO A 8 -37.92 42.48 -59.53
N ASP A 9 -38.08 43.13 -58.37
CA ASP A 9 -38.06 42.49 -57.06
C ASP A 9 -39.20 41.46 -56.99
N GLY A 10 -38.89 40.21 -57.31
CA GLY A 10 -39.74 39.05 -57.06
C GLY A 10 -39.21 38.28 -55.85
N GLN A 11 -39.58 38.69 -54.64
CA GLN A 11 -39.53 37.79 -53.50
C GLN A 11 -40.58 36.67 -53.72
N PRO A 12 -40.21 35.39 -53.66
CA PRO A 12 -41.20 34.32 -53.68
C PRO A 12 -41.87 34.28 -52.30
N THR A 13 -43.03 34.91 -52.17
CA THR A 13 -43.96 34.59 -51.09
C THR A 13 -44.40 33.15 -51.29
N LEU A 14 -43.85 32.23 -50.50
CA LEU A 14 -44.38 30.87 -50.38
C LEU A 14 -45.87 30.96 -50.00
N PRO A 15 -46.76 30.14 -50.58
CA PRO A 15 -48.18 30.19 -50.24
C PRO A 15 -48.37 29.81 -48.76
N GLU A 16 -49.07 30.64 -47.98
CA GLU A 16 -49.39 30.40 -46.56
C GLU A 16 -49.99 29.00 -46.30
N ALA A 17 -50.70 28.42 -47.28
CA ALA A 17 -51.25 27.07 -47.21
C ALA A 17 -50.19 25.95 -47.10
N GLN A 18 -49.03 26.09 -47.76
CA GLN A 18 -47.95 25.08 -47.67
C GLN A 18 -47.19 25.16 -46.34
N THR A 19 -47.18 26.33 -45.70
CA THR A 19 -46.54 26.50 -44.39
C THR A 19 -47.39 25.90 -43.29
N GLU A 20 -48.72 26.10 -43.29
CA GLU A 20 -49.63 25.49 -42.31
C GLU A 20 -49.61 23.95 -42.37
N ASP A 21 -49.66 23.35 -43.56
CA ASP A 21 -49.59 21.88 -43.72
C ASP A 21 -48.25 21.30 -43.27
N HIS A 22 -47.15 22.02 -43.50
CA HIS A 22 -45.82 21.61 -43.03
C HIS A 22 -45.70 21.68 -41.51
N PHE A 23 -46.25 22.73 -40.87
CA PHE A 23 -46.29 22.83 -39.40
C PHE A 23 -47.20 21.76 -38.77
N LEU A 24 -48.34 21.43 -39.38
CA LEU A 24 -49.21 20.34 -38.92
C LEU A 24 -48.55 18.96 -39.08
N ASN A 25 -47.87 18.71 -40.18
CA ASN A 25 -47.18 17.44 -40.40
C ASN A 25 -45.96 17.30 -39.49
N TRP A 26 -45.21 18.38 -39.29
CA TRP A 26 -44.09 18.42 -38.35
C TRP A 26 -44.53 18.19 -36.91
N SER A 27 -45.61 18.85 -36.46
CA SER A 27 -46.15 18.64 -35.11
C SER A 27 -46.64 17.20 -34.90
N LYS A 28 -47.33 16.59 -35.88
CA LYS A 28 -47.72 15.17 -35.85
C LYS A 28 -46.52 14.23 -35.82
N ALA A 29 -45.45 14.53 -36.56
CA ALA A 29 -44.24 13.74 -36.57
C ALA A 29 -43.49 13.81 -35.23
N VAL A 30 -43.42 15.00 -34.62
CA VAL A 30 -42.83 15.21 -33.29
C VAL A 30 -43.67 14.51 -32.21
N LEU A 31 -45.01 14.62 -32.28
CA LEU A 31 -45.92 13.94 -31.35
C LEU A 31 -45.83 12.41 -31.44
N LYS A 32 -45.58 11.86 -32.64
CA LYS A 32 -45.38 10.41 -32.83
C LYS A 32 -43.93 9.95 -32.54
N SER A 33 -42.96 10.86 -32.34
CA SER A 33 -41.55 10.51 -32.12
C SER A 33 -41.27 10.08 -30.67
N PRO A 34 -40.97 8.80 -30.41
CA PRO A 34 -40.72 8.33 -29.04
C PRO A 34 -39.43 8.89 -28.45
N LEU A 35 -38.43 9.18 -29.29
CA LEU A 35 -37.15 9.75 -28.88
C LEU A 35 -37.33 11.16 -28.31
N PHE A 36 -38.19 11.98 -28.92
CA PHE A 36 -38.49 13.31 -28.43
C PHE A 36 -39.16 13.26 -27.06
N TRP A 37 -40.19 12.43 -26.90
CA TRP A 37 -40.88 12.25 -25.62
C TRP A 37 -39.97 11.65 -24.55
N GLY A 38 -39.08 10.72 -24.92
CA GLY A 38 -38.06 10.19 -24.01
C GLY A 38 -37.09 11.25 -23.52
N ALA A 39 -36.56 12.08 -24.43
CA ALA A 39 -35.68 13.19 -24.08
C ALA A 39 -36.38 14.25 -23.23
N ALA A 40 -37.62 14.61 -23.59
CA ALA A 40 -38.43 15.55 -22.82
C ALA A 40 -38.76 15.01 -21.42
N ALA A 41 -39.09 13.71 -21.29
CA ALA A 41 -39.31 13.06 -20.01
C ALA A 41 -38.04 13.03 -19.16
N THR A 42 -36.88 12.78 -19.77
CA THR A 42 -35.58 12.83 -19.09
C THR A 42 -35.30 14.23 -18.56
N PHE A 43 -35.45 15.26 -19.39
CA PHE A 43 -35.26 16.65 -18.97
C PHE A 43 -36.25 17.04 -17.87
N GLY A 44 -37.52 16.69 -18.03
CA GLY A 44 -38.57 16.94 -17.04
C GLY A 44 -38.28 16.24 -15.71
N PHE A 45 -37.78 15.00 -15.73
CA PHE A 45 -37.37 14.28 -14.54
C PHE A 45 -36.29 15.03 -13.77
N TYR A 46 -35.19 15.41 -14.42
CA TYR A 46 -34.10 16.16 -13.76
C TYR A 46 -34.52 17.57 -13.32
N ALA A 47 -35.39 18.25 -14.07
CA ALA A 47 -35.93 19.55 -13.67
C ALA A 47 -36.86 19.47 -12.44
N LEU A 48 -37.49 18.32 -12.20
CA LEU A 48 -38.37 18.07 -11.06
C LEU A 48 -37.60 17.74 -9.78
N ILE A 49 -36.36 17.23 -9.87
CA ILE A 49 -35.57 16.79 -8.71
C ILE A 49 -35.47 17.88 -7.61
N PRO A 50 -35.19 19.16 -7.90
CA PRO A 50 -35.13 20.21 -6.88
C PRO A 50 -36.43 20.45 -6.13
N HIS A 51 -37.58 20.06 -6.71
CA HIS A 51 -38.91 20.29 -6.16
C HIS A 51 -39.48 19.08 -5.40
N LEU A 52 -38.73 17.99 -5.28
CA LEU A 52 -39.16 16.79 -4.56
C LEU A 52 -39.18 17.00 -3.04
N PRO A 53 -40.34 16.85 -2.37
CA PRO A 53 -40.47 17.06 -0.93
C PRO A 53 -39.98 15.86 -0.09
N LEU A 54 -39.83 14.67 -0.70
CA LEU A 54 -39.45 13.42 -0.05
C LEU A 54 -38.42 12.68 -0.91
N TYR A 55 -37.49 11.95 -0.27
CA TYR A 55 -36.45 11.12 -0.92
C TYR A 55 -35.47 11.86 -1.84
N ARG A 56 -35.38 13.19 -1.76
CA ARG A 56 -34.46 14.00 -2.58
C ARG A 56 -33.01 13.49 -2.50
N ASP A 57 -32.50 13.25 -1.30
CA ASP A 57 -31.12 12.80 -1.11
C ASP A 57 -30.86 11.42 -1.73
N LEU A 58 -31.88 10.56 -1.78
CA LEU A 58 -31.78 9.24 -2.41
C LEU A 58 -31.79 9.38 -3.94
N VAL A 59 -32.66 10.24 -4.49
CA VAL A 59 -32.71 10.49 -5.93
C VAL A 59 -31.44 11.18 -6.42
N ASP A 60 -30.94 12.18 -5.69
CA ASP A 60 -29.65 12.83 -5.98
C ASP A 60 -28.52 11.80 -5.97
N ARG A 61 -28.51 10.87 -5.01
CA ARG A 61 -27.50 9.80 -4.92
C ARG A 61 -27.55 8.84 -6.11
N TYR A 62 -28.72 8.37 -6.51
CA TYR A 62 -28.84 7.33 -7.55
C TYR A 62 -28.90 7.86 -8.99
N PHE A 63 -29.28 9.11 -9.20
CA PHE A 63 -29.44 9.67 -10.55
C PHE A 63 -28.45 10.77 -10.89
N CYS A 64 -27.78 11.37 -9.89
CA CYS A 64 -26.93 12.54 -10.11
C CYS A 64 -25.46 12.33 -9.74
N SER A 65 -25.06 11.15 -9.27
CA SER A 65 -23.72 10.92 -8.74
C SER A 65 -22.67 10.64 -9.82
N HIS A 66 -23.06 9.99 -10.91
CA HIS A 66 -22.14 9.60 -11.99
C HIS A 66 -22.76 9.78 -13.39
N PRO A 67 -21.99 10.19 -14.42
CA PRO A 67 -22.49 10.38 -15.80
C PRO A 67 -23.23 9.16 -16.38
N LEU A 68 -22.85 7.95 -15.96
CA LEU A 68 -23.51 6.73 -16.39
C LEU A 68 -24.95 6.62 -15.90
N GLU A 69 -25.27 7.17 -14.72
CA GLU A 69 -26.64 7.17 -14.18
C GLU A 69 -27.55 8.03 -15.06
N TYR A 70 -27.04 9.19 -15.51
CA TYR A 70 -27.74 10.04 -16.47
C TYR A 70 -28.02 9.32 -17.79
N ALA A 71 -27.02 8.60 -18.32
CA ALA A 71 -27.18 7.80 -19.54
C ALA A 71 -28.21 6.68 -19.37
N THR A 72 -28.13 5.93 -18.27
CA THR A 72 -29.07 4.85 -17.93
C THR A 72 -30.50 5.37 -17.78
N ALA A 73 -30.68 6.49 -17.08
CA ALA A 73 -31.99 7.13 -16.90
C ALA A 73 -32.56 7.63 -18.25
N ALA A 74 -31.73 8.25 -19.08
CA ALA A 74 -32.15 8.71 -20.41
C ALA A 74 -32.63 7.54 -21.29
N LEU A 75 -31.87 6.45 -21.33
CA LEU A 75 -32.25 5.22 -22.04
C LEU A 75 -33.55 4.63 -21.49
N PHE A 76 -33.72 4.62 -20.17
CA PHE A 76 -34.94 4.16 -19.53
C PHE A 76 -36.17 4.99 -19.96
N PHE A 77 -36.09 6.32 -19.89
CA PHE A 77 -37.22 7.18 -20.29
C PHE A 77 -37.53 7.09 -21.79
N ILE A 78 -36.50 6.98 -22.63
CA ILE A 78 -36.69 6.70 -24.06
C ILE A 78 -37.40 5.36 -24.26
N GLY A 79 -36.97 4.32 -23.57
CA GLY A 79 -37.61 3.01 -23.67
C GLY A 79 -39.08 3.03 -23.21
N MET A 80 -39.36 3.68 -22.08
CA MET A 80 -40.73 3.87 -21.59
C MET A 80 -41.58 4.69 -22.56
N ALA A 81 -41.02 5.70 -23.23
CA ALA A 81 -41.72 6.47 -24.24
C ALA A 81 -42.06 5.62 -25.49
N ILE A 82 -41.13 4.78 -25.96
CA ILE A 82 -41.37 3.82 -27.06
C ILE A 82 -42.54 2.90 -26.71
N ILE A 83 -42.50 2.30 -25.52
CA ILE A 83 -43.56 1.40 -25.04
C ILE A 83 -44.88 2.14 -24.88
N GLY A 84 -44.86 3.38 -24.36
CA GLY A 84 -46.03 4.23 -24.19
C GLY A 84 -46.71 4.59 -25.51
N VAL A 85 -45.93 5.01 -26.52
CA VAL A 85 -46.46 5.31 -27.87
C VAL A 85 -47.07 4.06 -28.51
N LYS A 86 -46.39 2.91 -28.41
CA LYS A 86 -46.94 1.63 -28.88
C LYS A 86 -48.25 1.28 -28.16
N GLY A 87 -48.26 1.35 -26.84
CA GLY A 87 -49.46 1.08 -26.03
C GLY A 87 -50.63 2.01 -26.36
N MET A 88 -50.36 3.28 -26.67
CA MET A 88 -51.38 4.22 -27.16
C MET A 88 -51.91 3.83 -28.55
N GLY A 89 -51.03 3.41 -29.46
CA GLY A 89 -51.40 2.94 -30.80
C GLY A 89 -52.34 1.73 -30.76
N MET A 90 -52.23 0.87 -29.75
CA MET A 90 -53.10 -0.29 -29.57
C MET A 90 -54.58 0.05 -29.38
N PHE A 91 -54.90 1.25 -28.85
CA PHE A 91 -56.29 1.68 -28.75
C PHE A 91 -56.89 1.95 -30.13
N VAL A 92 -56.10 2.49 -31.05
CA VAL A 92 -56.51 2.72 -32.45
C VAL A 92 -56.70 1.39 -33.18
N GLN A 93 -55.81 0.42 -32.97
CA GLN A 93 -55.90 -0.94 -33.54
C GLN A 93 -57.11 -1.72 -32.99
N LYS A 94 -57.43 -1.56 -31.70
CA LYS A 94 -58.65 -2.17 -31.14
C LYS A 94 -59.91 -1.55 -31.74
N LYS A 95 -59.88 -0.22 -31.94
CA LYS A 95 -60.96 0.54 -32.53
C LYS A 95 -61.23 0.13 -33.99
N SER A 96 -60.19 -0.18 -34.78
CA SER A 96 -60.38 -0.64 -36.16
C SER A 96 -61.25 -1.89 -36.24
N LEU A 97 -61.02 -2.90 -35.40
CA LEU A 97 -61.83 -4.13 -35.42
C LEU A 97 -63.32 -3.90 -35.11
N THR A 98 -63.67 -2.85 -34.36
CA THR A 98 -65.07 -2.58 -33.97
C THR A 98 -65.77 -1.59 -34.91
N GLU A 99 -65.03 -0.64 -35.49
CA GLU A 99 -65.58 0.42 -36.35
C GLU A 99 -65.44 0.15 -37.85
N THR A 100 -64.81 -0.96 -38.28
CA THR A 100 -64.81 -1.36 -39.69
C THR A 100 -66.24 -1.64 -40.15
N GLN A 101 -66.76 -0.79 -41.05
CA GLN A 101 -68.08 -0.91 -41.65
C GLN A 101 -67.94 -1.55 -43.02
N ILE A 102 -67.67 -2.85 -43.06
CA ILE A 102 -67.72 -3.66 -44.28
C ILE A 102 -68.93 -4.58 -44.15
N ASP A 103 -69.78 -4.56 -45.17
CA ASP A 103 -70.97 -5.40 -45.23
C ASP A 103 -70.63 -6.73 -45.88
N TRP A 104 -70.12 -7.65 -45.06
CA TRP A 104 -69.65 -8.97 -45.48
C TRP A 104 -70.77 -9.84 -46.05
N ASP A 105 -72.00 -9.67 -45.57
CA ASP A 105 -73.17 -10.43 -46.02
C ASP A 105 -73.53 -10.03 -47.46
N THR A 106 -73.65 -8.73 -47.73
CA THR A 106 -73.96 -8.22 -49.08
C THR A 106 -72.89 -8.60 -50.10
N ILE A 107 -71.60 -8.60 -49.71
CA ILE A 107 -70.52 -9.03 -50.62
C ILE A 107 -70.61 -10.55 -50.87
N GLY A 108 -70.89 -11.36 -49.84
CA GLY A 108 -70.98 -12.82 -49.95
C GLY A 108 -72.11 -13.31 -50.85
N GLU A 109 -73.23 -12.58 -50.93
CA GLU A 109 -74.39 -12.92 -51.77
C GLU A 109 -74.17 -12.70 -53.28
N ILE A 110 -73.12 -11.97 -53.69
CA ILE A 110 -72.85 -11.70 -55.10
C ILE A 110 -72.29 -12.96 -55.78
N GLU A 111 -73.08 -13.56 -56.69
CA GLU A 111 -72.67 -14.76 -57.45
C GLU A 111 -71.48 -14.50 -58.38
N ASN A 112 -71.41 -13.32 -59.01
CA ASN A 112 -70.33 -12.98 -59.94
C ASN A 112 -69.08 -12.52 -59.18
N LEU A 113 -68.04 -13.34 -59.22
CA LEU A 113 -66.76 -13.05 -58.56
C LEU A 113 -66.17 -11.70 -58.94
N HIS A 114 -66.27 -11.27 -60.20
CA HIS A 114 -65.66 -9.99 -60.63
C HIS A 114 -66.39 -8.79 -60.02
N GLU A 115 -67.72 -8.84 -59.99
CA GLU A 115 -68.56 -7.83 -59.36
C GLU A 115 -68.35 -7.82 -57.84
N ARG A 116 -68.21 -9.01 -57.23
CA ARG A 116 -67.89 -9.16 -55.81
C ARG A 116 -66.57 -8.50 -55.42
N ILE A 117 -65.54 -8.68 -56.24
CA ILE A 117 -64.22 -8.04 -56.04
C ILE A 117 -64.30 -6.52 -56.16
N ASP A 118 -65.04 -6.03 -57.16
CA ASP A 118 -65.18 -4.58 -57.41
C ASP A 118 -65.97 -3.90 -56.26
N VAL A 119 -67.03 -4.53 -55.74
CA VAL A 119 -67.78 -4.03 -54.56
C VAL A 119 -66.93 -4.08 -53.29
N PHE A 120 -66.15 -5.17 -53.10
CA PHE A 120 -65.23 -5.27 -51.95
C PHE A 120 -64.18 -4.16 -51.97
N GLU A 121 -63.61 -3.85 -53.13
CA GLU A 121 -62.68 -2.72 -53.28
C GLU A 121 -63.34 -1.39 -52.93
N GLU A 122 -64.53 -1.11 -53.45
CA GLU A 122 -65.26 0.13 -53.20
C GLU A 122 -65.52 0.31 -51.70
N GLN A 123 -65.95 -0.74 -51.00
CA GLN A 123 -66.16 -0.69 -49.57
C GLN A 123 -64.87 -0.47 -48.79
N VAL A 124 -63.75 -1.10 -49.17
CA VAL A 124 -62.44 -0.89 -48.52
C VAL A 124 -61.91 0.52 -48.77
N GLN A 125 -62.07 1.08 -49.98
CA GLN A 125 -61.65 2.45 -50.31
C GLN A 125 -62.53 3.52 -49.68
N SER A 126 -63.81 3.22 -49.41
CA SER A 126 -64.73 4.12 -48.72
C SER A 126 -64.43 4.28 -47.21
N GLN A 127 -63.56 3.44 -46.65
CA GLN A 127 -63.18 3.51 -45.24
C GLN A 127 -62.40 4.80 -44.92
N PRO A 128 -62.51 5.31 -43.68
CA PRO A 128 -61.82 6.52 -43.28
C PRO A 128 -60.29 6.36 -43.32
N SER A 129 -59.58 7.44 -43.66
CA SER A 129 -58.12 7.42 -43.89
C SER A 129 -57.25 7.04 -42.69
N TRP A 130 -57.78 7.08 -41.46
CA TRP A 130 -57.06 6.59 -40.28
C TRP A 130 -56.99 5.05 -40.23
N LEU A 131 -57.93 4.36 -40.88
CA LEU A 131 -57.97 2.90 -40.90
C LEU A 131 -56.81 2.33 -41.72
N SER A 132 -56.39 3.00 -42.79
CA SER A 132 -55.27 2.55 -43.63
C SER A 132 -53.92 2.56 -42.93
N GLU A 133 -53.76 3.31 -41.82
CA GLU A 133 -52.56 3.25 -40.97
C GLU A 133 -52.54 2.01 -40.05
N THR A 134 -53.67 1.32 -39.86
CA THR A 134 -53.82 0.15 -38.98
C THR A 134 -53.39 -1.15 -39.64
N TYR A 135 -53.15 -2.20 -38.85
CA TYR A 135 -52.80 -3.53 -39.39
C TYR A 135 -53.94 -4.10 -40.24
N LEU A 136 -55.18 -3.95 -39.77
CA LEU A 136 -56.37 -4.40 -40.48
C LEU A 136 -56.56 -3.66 -41.81
N GLY A 137 -56.44 -2.33 -41.81
CA GLY A 137 -56.62 -1.54 -43.03
C GLY A 137 -55.58 -1.84 -44.11
N LYS A 138 -54.31 -2.00 -43.72
CA LYS A 138 -53.25 -2.44 -44.65
C LYS A 138 -53.57 -3.81 -45.23
N ARG A 139 -53.96 -4.77 -44.37
CA ARG A 139 -54.33 -6.12 -44.81
C ARG A 139 -55.49 -6.12 -45.80
N LEU A 140 -56.55 -5.35 -45.52
CA LEU A 140 -57.69 -5.20 -46.43
C LEU A 140 -57.26 -4.63 -47.78
N LEU A 141 -56.47 -3.55 -47.76
CA LEU A 141 -55.97 -2.90 -48.99
C LEU A 141 -55.07 -3.85 -49.81
N ASP A 142 -54.13 -4.52 -49.16
CA ASP A 142 -53.21 -5.45 -49.80
C ASP A 142 -53.98 -6.64 -50.41
N THR A 143 -54.95 -7.18 -49.67
CA THR A 143 -55.81 -8.28 -50.16
C THR A 143 -56.65 -7.86 -51.36
N VAL A 144 -57.30 -6.69 -51.29
CA VAL A 144 -58.07 -6.12 -52.42
C VAL A 144 -57.18 -5.96 -53.64
N SER A 145 -55.98 -5.40 -53.45
CA SER A 145 -55.04 -5.16 -54.55
C SER A 145 -54.61 -6.47 -55.23
N PHE A 146 -54.37 -7.52 -54.44
CA PHE A 146 -54.00 -8.84 -54.92
C PHE A 146 -55.12 -9.46 -55.77
N VAL A 147 -56.33 -9.53 -55.22
CA VAL A 147 -57.48 -10.17 -55.87
C VAL A 147 -57.92 -9.38 -57.11
N LYS A 148 -57.89 -8.04 -57.06
CA LYS A 148 -58.19 -7.18 -58.21
C LYS A 148 -57.18 -7.34 -59.35
N SER A 149 -55.88 -7.39 -59.02
CA SER A 149 -54.82 -7.52 -60.03
C SER A 149 -54.90 -8.83 -60.81
N ARG A 150 -55.30 -9.92 -60.15
CA ARG A 150 -55.43 -11.25 -60.75
C ARG A 150 -56.81 -11.54 -61.31
N ARG A 151 -57.85 -10.79 -60.90
CA ARG A 151 -59.27 -11.10 -61.17
C ARG A 151 -59.63 -12.54 -60.80
N SER A 152 -59.01 -13.06 -59.74
CA SER A 152 -59.17 -14.44 -59.26
C SER A 152 -58.86 -14.49 -57.77
N VAL A 153 -59.52 -15.42 -57.07
CA VAL A 153 -59.29 -15.76 -55.65
C VAL A 153 -58.40 -16.99 -55.47
N GLN A 154 -57.85 -17.50 -56.58
CA GLN A 154 -56.85 -18.57 -56.54
C GLN A 154 -55.62 -18.11 -55.74
N ASP A 155 -55.16 -18.97 -54.83
CA ASP A 155 -54.07 -18.72 -53.87
C ASP A 155 -54.36 -17.63 -52.83
N LEU A 156 -55.62 -17.21 -52.63
CA LEU A 156 -55.98 -16.20 -51.63
C LEU A 156 -55.56 -16.63 -50.21
N ASP A 157 -55.79 -17.90 -49.84
CA ASP A 157 -55.41 -18.42 -48.52
C ASP A 157 -53.89 -18.36 -48.29
N GLU A 158 -53.11 -18.71 -49.32
CA GLU A 158 -51.64 -18.63 -49.27
C GLU A 158 -51.17 -17.17 -49.18
N HIS A 159 -51.82 -16.25 -49.91
CA HIS A 159 -51.52 -14.83 -49.83
C HIS A 159 -51.87 -14.23 -48.46
N LEU A 160 -53.02 -14.59 -47.87
CA LEU A 160 -53.41 -14.16 -46.53
C LEU A 160 -52.42 -14.68 -45.47
N LYS A 161 -51.94 -15.93 -45.61
CA LYS A 161 -50.89 -16.49 -44.76
C LYS A 161 -49.57 -15.74 -44.91
N TYR A 162 -49.18 -15.41 -46.15
CA TYR A 162 -47.98 -14.59 -46.40
C TYR A 162 -48.09 -13.20 -45.74
N LEU A 163 -49.23 -12.53 -45.86
CA LEU A 163 -49.46 -11.24 -45.20
C LEU A 163 -49.42 -11.35 -43.67
N ALA A 164 -49.93 -12.45 -43.10
CA ALA A 164 -49.86 -12.75 -41.67
C ALA A 164 -48.41 -12.87 -41.19
N GLU A 165 -47.61 -13.67 -41.89
CA GLU A 165 -46.18 -13.88 -41.57
C GLU A 165 -45.41 -12.57 -41.69
N LEU A 166 -45.65 -11.80 -42.75
CA LEU A 166 -45.03 -10.50 -42.97
C LEU A 166 -45.40 -9.50 -41.85
N ALA A 167 -46.67 -9.48 -41.41
CA ALA A 167 -47.12 -8.60 -40.33
C ALA A 167 -46.49 -9.00 -38.97
N ALA A 168 -46.36 -10.29 -38.70
CA ALA A 168 -45.68 -10.80 -37.50
C ALA A 168 -44.18 -10.43 -37.49
N GLU A 169 -43.51 -10.53 -38.64
CA GLU A 169 -42.10 -10.14 -38.77
C GLU A 169 -41.93 -8.62 -38.59
N GLN A 170 -42.80 -7.80 -39.20
CA GLN A 170 -42.79 -6.35 -39.01
C GLN A 170 -43.04 -5.95 -37.55
N LEU A 171 -43.97 -6.64 -36.87
CA LEU A 171 -44.21 -6.45 -35.45
C LEU A 171 -42.94 -6.73 -34.66
N HIS A 172 -42.30 -7.87 -34.87
CA HIS A 172 -41.05 -8.23 -34.21
C HIS A 172 -39.93 -7.20 -34.47
N ALA A 173 -39.77 -6.77 -35.74
CA ALA A 173 -38.79 -5.76 -36.13
C ALA A 173 -39.05 -4.40 -35.45
N SER A 174 -40.32 -4.04 -35.20
CA SER A 174 -40.68 -2.78 -34.52
C SER A 174 -40.23 -2.73 -33.05
N TYR A 175 -39.92 -3.87 -32.43
CA TYR A 175 -39.37 -3.96 -31.06
C TYR A 175 -37.83 -3.99 -31.03
N SER A 176 -37.15 -3.92 -32.18
CA SER A 176 -35.68 -3.97 -32.25
C SER A 176 -35.01 -2.89 -31.38
N LEU A 177 -35.43 -1.62 -31.52
CA LEU A 177 -34.83 -0.51 -30.79
C LEU A 177 -35.01 -0.65 -29.28
N ILE A 178 -36.21 -0.96 -28.80
CA ILE A 178 -36.45 -1.17 -27.37
C ILE A 178 -35.64 -2.36 -26.86
N ARG A 179 -35.53 -3.45 -27.62
CA ARG A 179 -34.70 -4.60 -27.26
C ARG A 179 -33.23 -4.22 -27.13
N THR A 180 -32.70 -3.42 -28.05
CA THR A 180 -31.34 -2.88 -27.95
C THR A 180 -31.15 -2.06 -26.67
N ILE A 181 -32.13 -1.21 -26.32
CA ILE A 181 -32.10 -0.43 -25.07
C ILE A 181 -32.12 -1.36 -23.84
N THR A 182 -33.01 -2.35 -23.83
CA THR A 182 -33.12 -3.34 -22.75
C THR A 182 -31.82 -4.11 -22.53
N TRP A 183 -31.07 -4.38 -23.60
CA TRP A 183 -29.75 -5.01 -23.53
C TRP A 183 -28.66 -4.03 -23.08
N ALA A 184 -28.72 -2.77 -23.52
CA ALA A 184 -27.71 -1.77 -23.20
C ALA A 184 -27.74 -1.32 -21.73
N VAL A 185 -28.92 -1.18 -21.13
CA VAL A 185 -29.09 -0.69 -19.74
C VAL A 185 -28.29 -1.52 -18.72
N PRO A 186 -28.38 -2.87 -18.67
CA PRO A 186 -27.55 -3.69 -17.78
C PRO A 186 -26.05 -3.60 -18.07
N ILE A 187 -25.67 -3.50 -19.35
CA ILE A 187 -24.25 -3.38 -19.74
C ILE A 187 -23.65 -2.07 -19.23
N ILE A 188 -24.42 -0.96 -19.29
CA ILE A 188 -24.02 0.33 -18.72
C ILE A 188 -23.91 0.25 -17.20
N GLY A 189 -24.82 -0.48 -16.53
CA GLY A 189 -24.73 -0.77 -15.10
C GLY A 189 -23.46 -1.52 -14.74
N PHE A 190 -23.15 -2.59 -15.46
CA PHE A 190 -21.90 -3.34 -15.29
C PHE A 190 -20.66 -2.46 -15.56
N LEU A 191 -20.68 -1.62 -16.59
CA LEU A 191 -19.62 -0.65 -16.86
C LEU A 191 -19.43 0.31 -15.67
N GLY A 192 -20.51 0.70 -14.99
CA GLY A 192 -20.50 1.44 -13.73
C GLY A 192 -19.72 0.73 -12.63
N THR A 193 -19.91 -0.59 -12.44
CA THR A 193 -19.09 -1.36 -11.48
C THR A 193 -17.61 -1.31 -11.81
N VAL A 194 -17.26 -1.52 -13.09
CA VAL A 194 -15.86 -1.61 -13.53
C VAL A 194 -15.15 -0.29 -13.28
N ILE A 195 -15.81 0.83 -13.63
CA ILE A 195 -15.28 2.18 -13.40
C ILE A 195 -15.18 2.48 -11.90
N GLY A 196 -16.23 2.22 -11.12
CA GLY A 196 -16.23 2.51 -9.68
C GLY A 196 -15.17 1.71 -8.91
N ILE A 197 -14.98 0.42 -9.24
CA ILE A 197 -13.93 -0.42 -8.67
C ILE A 197 -12.54 0.06 -9.10
N THR A 198 -12.38 0.47 -10.36
CA THR A 198 -11.09 0.97 -10.87
C THR A 198 -10.70 2.27 -10.16
N ILE A 199 -11.65 3.18 -9.93
CA ILE A 199 -11.43 4.40 -9.14
C ILE A 199 -11.07 4.05 -7.69
N ALA A 200 -11.78 3.10 -7.09
CA ALA A 200 -11.51 2.65 -5.73
C ALA A 200 -10.08 2.10 -5.58
N ILE A 201 -9.62 1.27 -6.52
CA ILE A 201 -8.27 0.70 -6.50
C ILE A 201 -7.19 1.75 -6.77
N ALA A 202 -7.44 2.67 -7.72
CA ALA A 202 -6.47 3.69 -8.09
C ALA A 202 -6.11 4.65 -6.95
N ASN A 203 -7.02 4.85 -5.99
CA ASN A 203 -6.84 5.75 -4.86
C ASN A 203 -6.26 5.06 -3.60
N VAL A 204 -5.90 3.77 -3.67
CA VAL A 204 -5.23 3.07 -2.56
C VAL A 204 -3.76 3.47 -2.52
N THR A 205 -3.41 4.39 -1.62
CA THR A 205 -2.02 4.80 -1.38
C THR A 205 -1.55 4.24 -0.02
N PRO A 206 -0.50 3.40 0.03
CA PRO A 206 -0.06 2.74 1.28
C PRO A 206 0.29 3.70 2.42
N ASP A 207 0.71 4.93 2.09
CA ASP A 207 1.24 5.90 3.04
C ASP A 207 0.16 6.82 3.66
N GLN A 208 -1.10 6.72 3.21
CA GLN A 208 -2.23 7.57 3.67
C GLN A 208 -3.53 6.76 3.82
N LEU A 209 -3.46 5.62 4.51
CA LEU A 209 -4.59 4.69 4.70
C LEU A 209 -5.86 5.39 5.23
N ASP A 210 -5.76 6.28 6.21
CA ASP A 210 -6.94 6.96 6.78
C ASP A 210 -7.66 7.89 5.78
N THR A 211 -6.95 8.50 4.82
CA THR A 211 -7.55 9.36 3.79
C THR A 211 -8.04 8.55 2.59
N SER A 212 -7.25 7.55 2.18
CA SER A 212 -7.59 6.67 1.06
C SER A 212 -8.83 5.80 1.31
N LEU A 213 -9.15 5.45 2.56
CA LEU A 213 -10.35 4.67 2.89
C LEU A 213 -11.65 5.39 2.47
N SER A 214 -11.75 6.71 2.67
CA SER A 214 -12.95 7.46 2.27
C SER A 214 -13.12 7.48 0.74
N GLU A 215 -12.03 7.65 0.00
CA GLU A 215 -12.05 7.67 -1.47
C GLU A 215 -12.37 6.28 -2.05
N VAL A 216 -11.81 5.22 -1.45
CA VAL A 216 -12.12 3.82 -1.79
C VAL A 216 -13.60 3.53 -1.56
N THR A 217 -14.16 3.93 -0.42
CA THR A 217 -15.59 3.74 -0.13
C THR A 217 -16.49 4.51 -1.08
N GLY A 218 -16.07 5.70 -1.54
CA GLY A 218 -16.78 6.47 -2.57
C GLY A 218 -16.82 5.76 -3.92
N GLY A 219 -15.68 5.25 -4.41
CA GLY A 219 -15.62 4.49 -5.65
C GLY A 219 -16.46 3.20 -5.62
N LEU A 220 -16.43 2.48 -4.50
CA LEU A 220 -17.28 1.31 -4.27
C LEU A 220 -18.77 1.67 -4.21
N ALA A 221 -19.13 2.79 -3.57
CA ALA A 221 -20.52 3.24 -3.53
C ALA A 221 -21.06 3.52 -4.94
N VAL A 222 -20.29 4.23 -5.78
CA VAL A 222 -20.65 4.49 -7.19
C VAL A 222 -20.80 3.18 -7.98
N ALA A 223 -19.89 2.22 -7.79
CA ALA A 223 -19.98 0.91 -8.44
C ALA A 223 -21.30 0.17 -8.10
N PHE A 224 -21.67 0.14 -6.83
CA PHE A 224 -22.89 -0.54 -6.40
C PHE A 224 -24.16 0.22 -6.78
N ASP A 225 -24.17 1.54 -6.65
CA ASP A 225 -25.35 2.36 -6.91
C ASP A 225 -25.72 2.38 -8.40
N THR A 226 -24.73 2.55 -9.28
CA THR A 226 -24.93 2.51 -10.75
C THR A 226 -25.52 1.17 -11.20
N THR A 227 -25.12 0.07 -10.57
CA THR A 227 -25.61 -1.27 -10.90
C THR A 227 -27.00 -1.53 -10.38
N ALA A 228 -27.25 -1.16 -9.11
CA ALA A 228 -28.57 -1.30 -8.51
C ALA A 228 -29.61 -0.51 -9.30
N LEU A 229 -29.27 0.73 -9.69
CA LEU A 229 -30.13 1.56 -10.55
C LEU A 229 -30.39 0.89 -11.90
N ALA A 230 -29.33 0.48 -12.60
CA ALA A 230 -29.46 -0.11 -13.93
C ALA A 230 -30.32 -1.38 -13.93
N LEU A 231 -30.11 -2.28 -12.96
CA LEU A 231 -30.91 -3.49 -12.82
C LEU A 231 -32.37 -3.17 -12.47
N GLY A 232 -32.61 -2.21 -11.57
CA GLY A 232 -33.96 -1.78 -11.19
C GLY A 232 -34.74 -1.20 -12.39
N LEU A 233 -34.12 -0.27 -13.13
CA LEU A 233 -34.72 0.32 -14.32
C LEU A 233 -34.88 -0.71 -15.45
N SER A 234 -33.90 -1.59 -15.64
CA SER A 234 -33.98 -2.68 -16.63
C SER A 234 -35.14 -3.61 -16.35
N LEU A 235 -35.38 -3.98 -15.09
CA LEU A 235 -36.47 -4.89 -14.73
C LEU A 235 -37.83 -4.30 -15.12
N VAL A 236 -38.06 -3.02 -14.80
CA VAL A 236 -39.29 -2.31 -15.16
C VAL A 236 -39.45 -2.26 -16.69
N LEU A 237 -38.37 -1.98 -17.41
CA LEU A 237 -38.38 -1.83 -18.85
C LEU A 237 -38.61 -3.17 -19.58
N VAL A 238 -37.97 -4.27 -19.13
CA VAL A 238 -38.23 -5.64 -19.62
C VAL A 238 -39.70 -6.01 -19.42
N PHE A 239 -40.22 -5.80 -18.21
CA PHE A 239 -41.59 -6.19 -17.89
C PHE A 239 -42.63 -5.37 -18.67
N SER A 240 -42.41 -4.07 -18.80
CA SER A 240 -43.27 -3.19 -19.61
C SER A 240 -43.24 -3.59 -21.09
N THR A 241 -42.07 -3.92 -21.63
CA THR A 241 -41.91 -4.40 -23.01
C THR A 241 -42.70 -5.70 -23.20
N PHE A 242 -42.53 -6.66 -22.29
CA PHE A 242 -43.22 -7.96 -22.35
C PHE A 242 -44.74 -7.81 -22.36
N ILE A 243 -45.31 -6.96 -21.50
CA ILE A 243 -46.76 -6.74 -21.45
C ILE A 243 -47.26 -6.18 -22.78
N VAL A 244 -46.66 -5.10 -23.28
CA VAL A 244 -47.14 -4.43 -24.50
C VAL A 244 -46.93 -5.32 -25.73
N GLU A 245 -45.78 -5.98 -25.85
CA GLU A 245 -45.50 -6.92 -26.94
C GLU A 245 -46.51 -8.07 -26.96
N ARG A 246 -46.79 -8.67 -25.80
CA ARG A 246 -47.78 -9.76 -25.69
C ARG A 246 -49.19 -9.29 -26.03
N MET A 247 -49.57 -8.08 -25.61
CA MET A 247 -50.88 -7.54 -25.94
C MET A 247 -50.99 -7.23 -27.45
N GLU A 248 -49.93 -6.69 -28.07
CA GLU A 248 -49.91 -6.33 -29.51
C GLU A 248 -49.93 -7.59 -30.38
N GLN A 249 -49.20 -8.65 -29.99
CA GLN A 249 -49.27 -9.98 -30.62
C GLN A 249 -50.69 -10.56 -30.58
N LYS A 250 -51.37 -10.46 -29.43
CA LYS A 250 -52.76 -10.93 -29.29
C LYS A 250 -53.73 -10.14 -30.20
N GLN A 251 -53.52 -8.83 -30.35
CA GLN A 251 -54.33 -8.03 -31.28
C GLN A 251 -54.07 -8.44 -32.74
N LEU A 252 -52.81 -8.68 -33.09
CA LEU A 252 -52.46 -9.16 -34.43
C LEU A 252 -53.16 -10.50 -34.71
N GLU A 253 -53.09 -11.46 -33.78
CA GLU A 253 -53.81 -12.74 -33.88
C GLU A 253 -55.32 -12.57 -34.08
N GLN A 254 -55.96 -11.61 -33.40
CA GLN A 254 -57.38 -11.30 -33.61
C GLN A 254 -57.66 -10.77 -35.03
N ILE A 255 -56.77 -9.95 -35.57
CA ILE A 255 -56.86 -9.46 -36.95
C ILE A 255 -56.66 -10.61 -37.95
N GLU A 256 -55.77 -11.55 -37.65
CA GLU A 256 -55.57 -12.76 -38.46
C GLU A 256 -56.83 -13.62 -38.50
N LEU A 257 -57.42 -13.92 -37.34
CA LEU A 257 -58.67 -14.67 -37.25
C LEU A 257 -59.81 -13.95 -37.96
N PHE A 258 -59.93 -12.63 -37.80
CA PHE A 258 -60.91 -11.81 -38.52
C PHE A 258 -60.74 -11.94 -40.04
N GLY A 259 -59.50 -11.89 -40.53
CA GLY A 259 -59.20 -12.05 -41.95
C GLY A 259 -59.60 -13.42 -42.51
N ILE A 260 -59.34 -14.50 -41.76
CA ILE A 260 -59.75 -15.85 -42.17
C ILE A 260 -61.27 -16.01 -42.13
N GLU A 261 -61.91 -15.56 -41.05
CA GLU A 261 -63.34 -15.75 -40.84
C GLU A 261 -64.20 -14.93 -41.80
N HIS A 262 -63.78 -13.70 -42.14
CA HIS A 262 -64.59 -12.79 -42.95
C HIS A 262 -64.06 -12.64 -44.38
N ILE A 263 -62.75 -12.38 -44.57
CA ILE A 263 -62.20 -12.10 -45.91
C ILE A 263 -62.14 -13.38 -46.75
N ALA A 264 -61.59 -14.47 -46.19
CA ALA A 264 -61.45 -15.72 -46.94
C ALA A 264 -62.82 -16.36 -47.22
N SER A 265 -63.74 -16.37 -46.23
CA SER A 265 -65.09 -16.92 -46.41
C SER A 265 -65.91 -16.15 -47.45
N CYS A 266 -65.89 -14.82 -47.41
CA CYS A 266 -66.64 -13.96 -48.32
C CYS A 266 -66.18 -14.09 -49.78
N LEU A 267 -64.88 -14.30 -49.99
CA LEU A 267 -64.27 -14.43 -51.31
C LEU A 267 -64.17 -15.88 -51.81
N SER A 268 -64.48 -16.87 -50.97
CA SER A 268 -64.49 -18.28 -51.38
C SER A 268 -65.54 -18.55 -52.48
N GLU A 269 -65.21 -19.43 -53.42
CA GLU A 269 -66.18 -19.91 -54.41
C GLU A 269 -67.03 -21.02 -53.79
N SER A 270 -68.36 -20.90 -53.88
CA SER A 270 -69.27 -21.99 -53.55
C SER A 270 -69.05 -23.14 -54.54
N GLU A 271 -68.75 -24.34 -54.02
CA GLU A 271 -68.52 -25.63 -54.71
C GLU A 271 -68.58 -25.59 -56.24
N ARG A 272 -67.40 -25.50 -56.88
CA ARG A 272 -67.27 -25.86 -58.30
C ARG A 272 -67.73 -27.30 -58.48
N VAL A 273 -68.72 -27.53 -59.34
CA VAL A 273 -69.00 -28.85 -59.90
C VAL A 273 -67.81 -29.21 -60.79
N VAL A 274 -66.82 -29.87 -60.18
CA VAL A 274 -65.58 -30.28 -60.81
C VAL A 274 -65.89 -31.23 -61.99
N SER A 275 -65.34 -30.92 -63.17
CA SER A 275 -65.42 -31.79 -64.34
C SER A 275 -64.79 -33.16 -64.03
N PRO A 276 -65.31 -34.30 -64.56
CA PRO A 276 -64.74 -35.63 -64.32
C PRO A 276 -63.24 -35.77 -64.63
N LEU A 277 -62.72 -34.90 -65.50
CA LEU A 277 -61.31 -34.85 -65.87
C LEU A 277 -60.47 -34.08 -64.85
N GLU A 278 -61.03 -33.00 -64.30
CA GLU A 278 -60.41 -32.15 -63.29
C GLU A 278 -60.42 -32.84 -61.90
N SER A 279 -61.45 -33.65 -61.61
CA SER A 279 -61.46 -34.51 -60.42
C SER A 279 -60.42 -35.62 -60.50
N ALA A 280 -60.16 -36.15 -61.70
CA ALA A 280 -59.11 -37.15 -61.91
C ALA A 280 -57.71 -36.54 -61.79
N GLU A 281 -57.51 -35.29 -62.22
CA GLU A 281 -56.28 -34.54 -61.98
C GLU A 281 -56.07 -34.23 -60.49
N ILE A 282 -57.12 -33.80 -59.79
CA ILE A 282 -57.08 -33.56 -58.35
C ILE A 282 -56.78 -34.85 -57.59
N GLU A 283 -57.39 -35.98 -57.96
CA GLU A 283 -57.12 -37.29 -57.36
C GLU A 283 -55.67 -37.74 -57.61
N ALA A 284 -55.16 -37.57 -58.83
CA ALA A 284 -53.76 -37.87 -59.17
C ALA A 284 -52.78 -36.97 -58.40
N ALA A 285 -53.10 -35.68 -58.26
CA ALA A 285 -52.31 -34.73 -57.48
C ALA A 285 -52.32 -35.10 -55.97
N GLN A 286 -53.47 -35.46 -55.42
CA GLN A 286 -53.59 -35.92 -54.02
C GLN A 286 -52.85 -37.24 -53.79
N GLN A 287 -52.84 -38.15 -54.76
CA GLN A 287 -52.01 -39.35 -54.70
C GLN A 287 -50.51 -39.02 -54.74
N LEU A 288 -50.07 -38.07 -55.55
CA LEU A 288 -48.68 -37.62 -55.56
C LEU A 288 -48.28 -36.97 -54.24
N VAL A 289 -49.14 -36.12 -53.68
CA VAL A 289 -48.94 -35.47 -52.38
C VAL A 289 -48.84 -36.51 -51.26
N SER A 290 -49.76 -37.46 -51.17
CA SER A 290 -49.71 -38.51 -50.15
C SER A 290 -48.48 -39.43 -50.29
N ARG A 291 -48.07 -39.73 -51.53
CA ARG A 291 -46.83 -40.49 -51.79
C ARG A 291 -45.58 -39.72 -51.40
N THR A 292 -45.56 -38.42 -51.63
CA THR A 292 -44.45 -37.56 -51.20
C THR A 292 -44.45 -37.39 -49.69
N GLU A 293 -45.61 -37.28 -49.05
CA GLU A 293 -45.76 -37.28 -47.59
C GLU A 293 -45.23 -38.59 -46.98
N GLU A 294 -45.62 -39.76 -47.52
CA GLU A 294 -45.05 -41.06 -47.10
C GLU A 294 -43.53 -41.10 -47.26
N MET A 295 -42.99 -40.53 -48.35
CA MET A 295 -41.55 -40.51 -48.60
C MET A 295 -40.81 -39.56 -47.66
N ILE A 296 -41.37 -38.37 -47.40
CA ILE A 296 -40.84 -37.39 -46.44
C ILE A 296 -40.88 -37.97 -45.03
N GLN A 297 -41.93 -38.70 -44.66
CA GLN A 297 -42.04 -39.38 -43.37
C GLN A 297 -40.94 -40.43 -43.23
N ARG A 298 -40.77 -41.31 -44.23
CA ARG A 298 -39.69 -42.31 -44.25
C ARG A 298 -38.30 -41.67 -44.19
N GLN A 299 -38.10 -40.56 -44.91
CA GLN A 299 -36.86 -39.82 -44.87
C GLN A 299 -36.63 -39.26 -43.46
N THR A 300 -37.64 -38.65 -42.85
CA THR A 300 -37.56 -38.11 -41.49
C THR A 300 -37.21 -39.20 -40.47
N ASP A 301 -37.82 -40.38 -40.59
CA ASP A 301 -37.51 -41.54 -39.73
C ASP A 301 -36.05 -41.99 -39.89
N LEU A 302 -35.54 -42.07 -41.13
CA LEU A 302 -34.14 -42.41 -41.41
C LEU A 302 -33.17 -41.34 -40.87
N TRP A 303 -33.54 -40.07 -40.97
CA TRP A 303 -32.76 -38.98 -40.40
C TRP A 303 -32.73 -39.05 -38.88
N GLN A 304 -33.88 -39.32 -38.24
CA GLN A 304 -33.96 -39.48 -36.78
C GLN A 304 -33.13 -40.66 -36.29
N GLN A 305 -33.17 -41.80 -36.98
CA GLN A 305 -32.32 -42.97 -36.67
C GLN A 305 -30.83 -42.65 -36.82
N ASN A 306 -30.45 -41.95 -37.88
CA ASN A 306 -29.05 -41.54 -38.09
C ASN A 306 -28.58 -40.53 -37.04
N LEU A 307 -29.42 -39.56 -36.67
CA LEU A 307 -29.13 -38.59 -35.62
C LEU A 307 -28.98 -39.26 -34.27
N GLU A 308 -29.84 -40.22 -33.93
CA GLU A 308 -29.72 -40.98 -32.68
C GLU A 308 -28.45 -41.84 -32.68
N GLY A 309 -28.09 -42.45 -33.82
CA GLY A 309 -26.83 -43.18 -33.98
C GLY A 309 -25.58 -42.28 -33.93
N LEU A 310 -25.66 -41.04 -34.43
CA LEU A 310 -24.62 -40.03 -34.26
C LEU A 310 -24.52 -39.60 -32.80
N ARG A 311 -25.64 -39.35 -32.13
CA ARG A 311 -25.71 -38.98 -30.71
C ARG A 311 -25.10 -40.07 -29.82
N GLY A 312 -25.41 -41.33 -30.08
CA GLY A 312 -24.81 -42.47 -29.37
C GLY A 312 -23.30 -42.55 -29.55
N ARG A 313 -22.80 -42.46 -30.80
CA ARG A 313 -21.35 -42.44 -31.09
C ARG A 313 -20.64 -41.24 -30.47
N TRP A 314 -21.28 -40.07 -30.46
CA TRP A 314 -20.74 -38.88 -29.82
C TRP A 314 -20.67 -39.03 -28.30
N ALA A 315 -21.70 -39.61 -27.68
CA ALA A 315 -21.70 -39.90 -26.25
C ALA A 315 -20.58 -40.88 -25.87
N GLU A 316 -20.40 -41.96 -26.62
CA GLU A 316 -19.28 -42.91 -26.42
C GLU A 316 -17.92 -42.25 -26.61
N MET A 317 -17.77 -41.36 -27.61
CA MET A 317 -16.54 -40.61 -27.83
C MET A 317 -16.23 -39.70 -26.64
N MET A 318 -17.22 -38.96 -26.14
CA MET A 318 -17.06 -38.06 -24.99
C MET A 318 -16.71 -38.83 -23.71
N ASP A 319 -17.33 -39.99 -23.49
CA ASP A 319 -17.04 -40.86 -22.34
C ASP A 319 -15.59 -41.40 -22.38
N ARG A 320 -15.13 -41.83 -23.56
CA ARG A 320 -13.72 -42.23 -23.77
C ARG A 320 -12.76 -41.07 -23.58
N GLN A 321 -13.10 -39.88 -24.10
CA GLN A 321 -12.27 -38.69 -23.96
C GLN A 321 -12.18 -38.23 -22.50
N GLN A 322 -13.28 -38.27 -21.76
CA GLN A 322 -13.32 -37.97 -20.33
C GLN A 322 -12.42 -38.94 -19.55
N SER A 323 -12.58 -40.25 -19.77
CA SER A 323 -11.76 -41.27 -19.10
C SER A 323 -10.26 -41.10 -19.40
N SER A 324 -9.91 -40.80 -20.65
CA SER A 324 -8.53 -40.53 -21.07
C SER A 324 -7.96 -39.26 -20.43
N PHE A 325 -8.78 -38.20 -20.34
CA PHE A 325 -8.40 -36.94 -19.71
C PHE A 325 -8.18 -37.11 -18.20
N ASP A 326 -9.08 -37.81 -17.51
CA ASP A 326 -8.97 -38.12 -16.09
C ASP A 326 -7.67 -38.90 -15.80
N GLN A 327 -7.38 -39.92 -16.61
CA GLN A 327 -6.15 -40.70 -16.49
C GLN A 327 -4.90 -39.83 -16.71
N THR A 328 -4.90 -39.01 -17.77
CA THR A 328 -3.77 -38.14 -18.10
C THR A 328 -3.53 -37.08 -17.02
N LEU A 329 -4.59 -36.50 -16.46
CA LEU A 329 -4.49 -35.56 -15.34
C LEU A 329 -3.95 -36.24 -14.09
N GLN A 330 -4.45 -37.43 -13.75
CA GLN A 330 -4.00 -38.19 -12.60
C GLN A 330 -2.51 -38.53 -12.71
N ASP A 331 -2.07 -39.00 -13.86
CA ASP A 331 -0.68 -39.36 -14.12
C ASP A 331 0.22 -38.11 -14.11
N GLY A 332 -0.23 -37.01 -14.73
CA GLY A 332 0.48 -35.74 -14.75
C GLY A 332 0.62 -35.11 -13.35
N MET A 333 -0.45 -35.11 -12.56
CA MET A 333 -0.47 -34.61 -11.18
C MET A 333 0.43 -35.46 -10.28
N SER A 334 0.33 -36.79 -10.37
CA SER A 334 1.17 -37.73 -9.61
C SER A 334 2.66 -37.54 -9.93
N SER A 335 2.99 -37.43 -11.22
CA SER A 335 4.35 -37.15 -11.68
C SER A 335 4.87 -35.80 -11.18
N THR A 336 4.06 -34.75 -11.28
CA THR A 336 4.45 -33.39 -10.84
C THR A 336 4.63 -33.31 -9.33
N LEU A 337 3.70 -33.85 -8.54
CA LEU A 337 3.80 -33.90 -7.09
C LEU A 337 4.99 -34.78 -6.65
N GLY A 338 5.23 -35.90 -7.32
CA GLY A 338 6.40 -36.74 -7.09
C GLY A 338 7.70 -35.99 -7.34
N ASN A 339 7.80 -35.28 -8.46
CA ASN A 339 8.97 -34.46 -8.80
C ASN A 339 9.19 -33.34 -7.78
N HIS A 340 8.14 -32.64 -7.35
CA HIS A 340 8.24 -31.61 -6.31
C HIS A 340 8.66 -32.19 -4.95
N ALA A 341 8.17 -33.38 -4.58
CA ALA A 341 8.59 -34.04 -3.35
C ALA A 341 10.10 -34.39 -3.37
N VAL A 342 10.61 -34.86 -4.52
CA VAL A 342 12.04 -35.12 -4.71
C VAL A 342 12.85 -33.83 -4.62
N GLN A 343 12.42 -32.74 -5.29
CA GLN A 343 13.10 -31.44 -5.22
C GLN A 343 13.11 -30.86 -3.80
N LEU A 344 12.02 -30.99 -3.04
CA LEU A 344 11.96 -30.56 -1.65
C LEU A 344 12.95 -31.32 -0.76
N GLU A 345 13.08 -32.63 -0.99
CA GLU A 345 14.04 -33.46 -0.26
C GLU A 345 15.49 -33.10 -0.62
N GLU A 346 15.76 -32.80 -1.89
CA GLU A 346 17.06 -32.31 -2.35
C GLU A 346 17.42 -30.96 -1.72
N PHE A 347 16.50 -29.98 -1.74
CA PHE A 347 16.70 -28.70 -1.07
C PHE A 347 16.87 -28.84 0.44
N ARG A 348 16.12 -29.73 1.09
CA ARG A 348 16.27 -30.01 2.52
C ARG A 348 17.66 -30.55 2.83
N SER A 349 18.16 -31.48 2.02
CA SER A 349 19.51 -32.04 2.14
C SER A 349 20.59 -30.98 1.93
N GLU A 350 20.46 -30.15 0.89
CA GLU A 350 21.40 -29.06 0.62
C GLU A 350 21.44 -28.04 1.75
N PHE A 351 20.27 -27.65 2.28
CA PHE A 351 20.16 -26.75 3.42
C PHE A 351 20.82 -27.34 4.69
N LEU A 352 20.58 -28.62 4.98
CA LEU A 352 21.20 -29.29 6.14
C LEU A 352 22.73 -29.35 6.00
N ASN A 353 23.24 -29.66 4.81
CA ASN A 353 24.68 -29.67 4.53
C ASN A 353 25.30 -28.27 4.66
N ALA A 354 24.63 -27.24 4.13
CA ALA A 354 25.06 -25.86 4.27
C ALA A 354 25.08 -25.46 5.75
N TYR A 355 24.01 -25.77 6.50
CA TYR A 355 23.93 -25.47 7.93
C TYR A 355 25.05 -26.14 8.73
N GLN A 356 25.33 -27.43 8.46
CA GLN A 356 26.43 -28.15 9.11
C GLN A 356 27.79 -27.52 8.80
N SER A 357 28.07 -27.24 7.52
CA SER A 357 29.30 -26.57 7.10
C SER A 357 29.48 -25.20 7.76
N THR A 358 28.40 -24.42 7.85
CA THR A 358 28.42 -23.11 8.53
C THR A 358 28.72 -23.27 10.03
N THR A 359 28.15 -24.30 10.65
CA THR A 359 28.39 -24.61 12.07
C THR A 359 29.85 -25.01 12.31
N GLU A 360 30.42 -25.87 11.46
CA GLU A 360 31.84 -26.25 11.50
C GLU A 360 32.76 -25.03 11.31
N GLN A 361 32.41 -24.11 10.40
CA GLN A 361 33.14 -22.85 10.23
C GLN A 361 33.08 -21.95 11.46
N ILE A 362 31.91 -21.84 12.11
CA ILE A 362 31.76 -21.08 13.36
C ILE A 362 32.61 -21.70 14.46
N GLU A 363 32.61 -23.03 14.60
CA GLU A 363 33.45 -23.74 15.58
C GLU A 363 34.94 -23.48 15.33
N LEU A 364 35.39 -23.55 14.07
CA LEU A 364 36.76 -23.20 13.71
C LEU A 364 37.09 -21.73 14.00
N MET A 365 36.17 -20.80 13.74
CA MET A 365 36.36 -19.37 14.06
C MET A 365 36.45 -19.13 15.57
N LEU A 366 35.59 -19.77 16.37
CA LEU A 366 35.61 -19.68 17.84
C LEU A 366 36.92 -20.22 18.41
N ASN A 367 37.37 -21.39 17.93
CA ASN A 367 38.64 -21.97 18.35
C ASN A 367 39.83 -21.06 17.98
N ARG A 368 39.86 -20.50 16.77
CA ARG A 368 40.91 -19.54 16.36
C ARG A 368 40.89 -18.29 17.22
N TRP A 369 39.70 -17.75 17.52
CA TRP A 369 39.55 -16.57 18.36
C TRP A 369 40.02 -16.86 19.79
N GLN A 370 39.65 -17.99 20.35
CA GLN A 370 40.08 -18.42 21.69
C GLN A 370 41.61 -18.59 21.77
N ASN A 371 42.21 -19.29 20.80
CA ASN A 371 43.67 -19.46 20.76
C ASN A 371 44.39 -18.10 20.63
N LYS A 372 43.86 -17.19 19.81
CA LYS A 372 44.43 -15.84 19.65
C LYS A 372 44.29 -14.99 20.91
N GLN A 373 43.18 -15.17 21.65
CA GLN A 373 42.97 -14.51 22.94
C GLN A 373 43.95 -15.03 24.00
N GLU A 374 44.21 -16.34 24.03
CA GLU A 374 45.19 -16.95 24.93
C GLU A 374 46.62 -16.51 24.60
N GLU A 375 46.98 -16.47 23.32
CA GLU A 375 48.27 -15.95 22.85
C GLU A 375 48.44 -14.47 23.22
N SER A 376 47.41 -13.63 23.01
CA SER A 376 47.43 -12.22 23.39
C SER A 376 47.55 -12.04 24.91
N ASN A 377 46.87 -12.85 25.72
CA ASN A 377 46.99 -12.81 27.17
C ASN A 377 48.39 -13.22 27.64
N ASN A 378 48.98 -14.25 27.04
CA ASN A 378 50.34 -14.69 27.35
C ASN A 378 51.37 -13.62 26.96
N GLN A 379 51.21 -12.97 25.81
CA GLN A 379 52.05 -11.84 25.40
C GLN A 379 51.91 -10.66 26.35
N PHE A 380 50.69 -10.29 26.73
CA PHE A 380 50.45 -9.22 27.69
C PHE A 380 51.05 -9.52 29.07
N SER A 381 50.88 -10.75 29.57
CA SER A 381 51.48 -11.20 30.83
C SER A 381 53.02 -11.17 30.78
N THR A 382 53.61 -11.62 29.67
CA THR A 382 55.07 -11.57 29.45
C THR A 382 55.56 -10.12 29.43
N HIS A 383 54.83 -9.22 28.78
CA HIS A 383 55.15 -7.80 28.76
C HIS A 383 55.07 -7.17 30.15
N LEU A 384 54.03 -7.49 30.93
CA LEU A 384 53.93 -7.06 32.33
C LEU A 384 55.09 -7.59 33.20
N ALA A 385 55.49 -8.85 33.00
CA ALA A 385 56.64 -9.43 33.71
C ALA A 385 57.96 -8.74 33.33
N GLN A 386 58.14 -8.35 32.06
CA GLN A 386 59.29 -7.57 31.62
C GLN A 386 59.32 -6.20 32.28
N ILE A 387 58.21 -5.47 32.25
CA ILE A 387 58.08 -4.16 32.92
C ILE A 387 58.38 -4.30 34.42
N TRP A 388 57.86 -5.34 35.07
CA TRP A 388 58.11 -5.59 36.49
C TRP A 388 59.60 -5.82 36.78
N ASN A 389 60.28 -6.62 35.96
CA ASN A 389 61.71 -6.89 36.12
C ASN A 389 62.56 -5.63 35.90
N GLU A 390 62.22 -4.82 34.91
CA GLU A 390 62.93 -3.55 34.63
C GLU A 390 62.80 -2.58 35.82
N VAL A 391 61.58 -2.40 36.34
CA VAL A 391 61.34 -1.60 37.55
C VAL A 391 62.08 -2.18 38.76
N HIS A 392 62.11 -3.50 38.91
CA HIS A 392 62.80 -4.16 40.02
C HIS A 392 64.32 -3.95 39.97
N GLU A 393 64.95 -4.09 38.79
CA GLU A 393 66.36 -3.79 38.60
C GLU A 393 66.67 -2.31 38.89
N ASP A 394 65.84 -1.39 38.42
CA ASP A 394 66.00 0.03 38.68
C ASP A 394 65.96 0.34 40.19
N VAL A 395 65.03 -0.25 40.93
CA VAL A 395 64.92 -0.11 42.39
C VAL A 395 66.14 -0.70 43.11
N ILE A 396 66.59 -1.91 42.74
CA ILE A 396 67.78 -2.53 43.34
C ILE A 396 69.02 -1.69 43.06
N SER A 397 69.18 -1.18 41.84
CA SER A 397 70.32 -0.34 41.47
C SER A 397 70.34 0.98 42.25
N ALA A 398 69.17 1.56 42.53
CA ALA A 398 69.03 2.77 43.35
C ALA A 398 69.38 2.49 44.82
N GLN A 399 68.89 1.38 45.38
CA GLN A 399 69.19 0.98 46.75
C GLN A 399 70.67 0.65 46.95
N THR A 400 71.28 -0.04 45.98
CA THR A 400 72.72 -0.37 45.99
C THR A 400 73.55 0.91 45.98
N ARG A 401 73.24 1.87 45.10
CA ARG A 401 73.88 3.19 45.06
C ARG A 401 73.79 3.91 46.41
N GLN A 402 72.62 3.89 47.04
CA GLN A 402 72.43 4.50 48.36
C GLN A 402 73.27 3.79 49.45
N THR A 403 73.34 2.46 49.42
CA THR A 403 74.09 1.67 50.40
C THR A 403 75.59 1.93 50.27
N THR A 404 76.12 1.96 49.05
CA THR A 404 77.53 2.29 48.81
C THR A 404 77.88 3.71 49.27
N GLN A 405 76.99 4.69 49.05
CA GLN A 405 77.20 6.06 49.57
C GLN A 405 77.22 6.12 51.11
N ILE A 406 76.38 5.32 51.78
CA ILE A 406 76.38 5.22 53.24
C ILE A 406 77.67 4.55 53.73
N GLU A 407 78.12 3.47 53.08
CA GLU A 407 79.36 2.79 53.42
C GLU A 407 80.58 3.70 53.28
N GLU A 408 80.67 4.47 52.19
CA GLU A 408 81.74 5.45 51.96
C GLU A 408 81.75 6.52 53.06
N ALA A 409 80.59 7.11 53.36
CA ALA A 409 80.48 8.10 54.44
C ALA A 409 80.84 7.51 55.82
N THR A 410 80.43 6.28 56.12
CA THR A 410 80.83 5.62 57.38
C THR A 410 82.31 5.32 57.45
N ARG A 411 82.95 5.00 56.33
CA ARG A 411 84.40 4.75 56.26
C ARG A 411 85.19 6.03 56.48
N ASP A 412 84.77 7.12 55.86
CA ASP A 412 85.37 8.44 56.06
C ASP A 412 85.27 8.87 57.53
N ILE A 413 84.09 8.70 58.15
CA ILE A 413 83.88 8.97 59.58
C ILE A 413 84.80 8.07 60.44
N ALA A 414 84.92 6.78 60.12
CA ALA A 414 85.76 5.85 60.88
C ALA A 414 87.25 6.21 60.79
N ASP A 415 87.74 6.62 59.62
CA ASP A 415 89.11 7.07 59.44
C ASP A 415 89.38 8.38 60.20
N GLU A 416 88.43 9.32 60.21
CA GLU A 416 88.51 10.55 60.98
C GLU A 416 88.56 10.29 62.50
N ILE A 417 87.73 9.37 63.01
CA ILE A 417 87.76 8.91 64.41
C ILE A 417 89.11 8.25 64.74
N ARG A 418 89.69 7.47 63.81
CA ARG A 418 90.98 6.82 64.04
C ARG A 418 92.13 7.82 64.13
N ILE A 419 92.13 8.82 63.25
CA ILE A 419 93.10 9.93 63.30
C ILE A 419 92.98 10.67 64.63
N TRP A 420 91.74 10.99 65.04
CA TRP A 420 91.47 11.64 66.30
C TRP A 420 91.97 10.83 67.52
N ASN A 421 91.71 9.51 67.53
CA ASN A 421 92.17 8.64 68.62
C ASN A 421 93.71 8.54 68.68
N GLN A 422 94.39 8.53 67.53
CA GLN A 422 95.85 8.54 67.49
C GLN A 422 96.42 9.86 68.04
N GLN A 423 95.84 11.01 67.65
CA GLN A 423 96.23 12.30 68.21
C GLN A 423 96.03 12.38 69.74
N MET A 424 94.93 11.82 70.24
CA MET A 424 94.67 11.71 71.68
C MET A 424 95.73 10.86 72.39
N LYS A 425 96.15 9.74 71.77
CA LYS A 425 97.19 8.87 72.32
C LYS A 425 98.55 9.56 72.37
N ASP A 426 98.93 10.24 71.30
CA ASP A 426 100.19 10.99 71.23
C ASP A 426 100.19 12.13 72.27
N SER A 427 99.06 12.84 72.44
CA SER A 427 98.90 13.85 73.49
C SER A 427 98.95 13.27 74.89
N ALA A 428 98.38 12.08 75.12
CA ALA A 428 98.44 11.41 76.41
C ALA A 428 99.87 10.99 76.75
N GLU A 429 100.63 10.49 75.77
CA GLU A 429 102.04 10.11 75.92
C GLU A 429 102.92 11.31 76.31
N VAL A 430 102.75 12.44 75.62
CA VAL A 430 103.40 13.72 75.97
C VAL A 430 103.04 14.17 77.39
N SER A 431 101.78 14.03 77.79
CA SER A 431 101.32 14.39 79.14
C SER A 431 101.92 13.47 80.22
N THR A 432 102.05 12.17 79.97
CA THR A 432 102.76 11.25 80.88
C THR A 432 104.25 11.57 81.01
N LEU A 433 104.93 11.94 79.93
CA LEU A 433 106.32 12.40 79.98
C LEU A 433 106.45 13.69 80.80
N GLN A 434 105.47 14.60 80.69
CA GLN A 434 105.40 15.82 81.48
C GLN A 434 105.18 15.54 82.98
N ILE A 435 104.32 14.57 83.32
CA ILE A 435 104.10 14.11 84.70
C ILE A 435 105.37 13.45 85.27
N GLN A 436 106.08 12.65 84.48
CA GLN A 436 107.34 12.04 84.91
C GLN A 436 108.44 13.08 85.15
N ALA A 437 108.54 14.12 84.30
CA ALA A 437 109.47 15.22 84.52
C ALA A 437 109.18 16.00 85.83
N LEU A 438 107.90 16.21 86.16
CA LEU A 438 107.48 16.84 87.42
C LEU A 438 107.82 15.97 88.64
N ASN A 439 107.65 14.65 88.56
CA ASN A 439 108.04 13.74 89.64
C ASN A 439 109.56 13.72 89.86
N ASN A 440 110.36 13.79 88.80
CA ASN A 440 111.82 13.84 88.92
C ASN A 440 112.30 15.16 89.57
N GLN A 441 111.60 16.28 89.31
CA GLN A 441 111.80 17.55 90.05
C GLN A 441 111.46 17.43 91.54
N SER A 442 110.39 16.70 91.88
CA SER A 442 110.01 16.46 93.28
C SER A 442 111.05 15.63 94.03
N GLU A 443 111.74 14.69 93.37
CA GLU A 443 112.76 13.83 93.99
C GLU A 443 114.07 14.59 94.30
N HIS A 444 114.41 15.62 93.50
CA HIS A 444 115.55 16.50 93.76
C HIS A 444 115.33 17.46 94.93
N LEU A 445 114.08 17.88 95.20
CA LEU A 445 113.73 18.69 96.38
C LEU A 445 113.79 17.89 97.69
N LEU A 446 113.50 16.58 97.65
CA LEU A 446 113.59 15.70 98.82
C LEU A 446 115.04 15.35 99.20
N LYS A 447 115.97 15.29 98.25
CA LYS A 447 117.41 15.04 98.52
C LYS A 447 118.17 16.24 99.12
N ILE A 448 117.59 17.45 99.09
CA ILE A 448 118.16 18.66 99.72
C ILE A 448 117.75 18.79 101.20
N VAL A 449 116.65 18.15 101.62
CA VAL A 449 116.05 18.33 102.95
C VAL A 449 116.48 17.26 103.97
N ASP A 450 117.09 16.15 103.54
CA ASP A 450 117.45 15.01 104.41
C ASP A 450 118.97 14.92 104.77
N GLN A 451 119.80 15.88 104.33
CA GLN A 451 121.24 15.94 104.66
C GLN A 451 121.62 17.05 105.66
N GLU A 452 120.71 17.45 106.56
CA GLU A 452 120.92 18.56 107.51
C GLU A 452 120.85 18.17 109.02
N GLU A 453 121.27 16.95 109.41
CA GLU A 453 121.53 16.59 110.82
C GLU A 453 123.04 16.53 111.16
N HIS A 454 123.84 17.38 110.50
CA HIS A 454 125.22 17.73 110.88
C HIS A 454 125.34 19.21 111.32
N LEU A 455 124.24 19.81 111.77
CA LEU A 455 124.13 21.19 112.28
C LEU A 455 123.63 21.28 113.74
N ILE A 456 123.99 20.31 114.59
CA ILE A 456 123.95 20.45 116.07
C ILE A 456 125.36 20.38 116.70
N GLY A 457 126.42 20.16 115.90
CA GLY A 457 127.81 20.11 116.38
C GLY A 457 128.60 21.43 116.33
N LEU A 458 128.23 22.36 115.43
CA LEU A 458 129.01 23.59 115.19
C LEU A 458 128.40 24.86 115.84
N GLN A 459 127.19 24.77 116.40
CA GLN A 459 126.50 25.88 117.05
C GLN A 459 126.83 26.07 118.55
N LYS A 460 127.68 25.22 119.15
CA LYS A 460 128.16 25.42 120.53
C LYS A 460 129.57 26.04 120.63
N ARG A 461 130.41 25.93 119.58
CA ARG A 461 131.75 26.55 119.55
C ARG A 461 131.78 27.99 119.02
N LEU A 462 130.68 28.50 118.47
CA LEU A 462 130.55 29.90 118.07
C LEU A 462 129.98 30.80 119.19
N THR A 463 129.42 30.20 120.25
CA THR A 463 128.77 30.95 121.35
C THR A 463 129.75 31.32 122.48
N GLU A 464 130.91 30.66 122.61
CA GLU A 464 131.91 31.05 123.63
C GLU A 464 133.02 31.98 123.11
N ASN A 465 133.26 32.03 121.79
CA ASN A 465 134.20 33.00 121.20
C ASN A 465 133.58 34.37 120.89
N LEU A 466 132.29 34.54 121.16
CA LEU A 466 131.57 35.82 121.05
C LEU A 466 131.31 36.52 122.39
N ASP A 467 131.91 36.02 123.49
CA ASP A 467 132.08 36.77 124.75
C ASP A 467 133.54 37.17 125.02
N ALA A 468 134.48 36.72 124.18
CA ALA A 468 135.85 37.18 124.20
C ALA A 468 136.06 38.23 123.11
N ILE A 469 135.88 39.50 123.52
CA ILE A 469 136.55 40.69 122.95
C ILE A 469 135.75 41.35 121.81
N ARG A 470 134.51 41.77 122.09
CA ARG A 470 134.22 43.16 122.46
C ARG A 470 134.92 43.57 123.77
N ALA A 471 135.86 44.51 123.63
CA ALA A 471 136.07 45.60 124.60
C ALA A 471 136.84 45.30 125.91
N ALA A 472 138.07 44.81 125.78
CA ALA A 472 139.23 45.67 126.01
C ALA A 472 139.86 45.83 124.62
N GLU A 473 140.13 46.98 124.04
CA GLU A 473 140.91 48.06 124.59
C GLU A 473 140.74 49.23 123.61
N THR A 474 139.83 50.14 123.93
CA THR A 474 140.10 51.57 123.77
C THR A 474 140.25 52.11 125.18
N PHE A 475 141.33 51.63 125.81
CA PHE A 475 142.04 52.31 126.89
C PHE A 475 142.99 53.30 126.20
N GLU A 476 142.38 54.32 125.61
CA GLU A 476 143.06 55.58 125.35
C GLU A 476 142.18 56.58 126.08
N GLU A 477 142.45 56.70 127.37
CA GLU A 477 143.19 57.89 127.79
C GLU A 477 142.41 59.13 127.34
N THR A 478 141.39 59.48 128.11
CA THR A 478 141.60 60.38 129.25
C THR A 478 142.26 61.69 128.83
N LEU A 479 141.68 62.76 129.35
CA LEU A 479 142.46 63.95 129.69
C LEU A 479 142.92 64.82 128.52
N HIS A 480 141.97 65.17 127.64
CA HIS A 480 141.94 66.54 127.10
C HIS A 480 140.54 67.17 127.15
N SER A 481 139.89 67.11 128.31
CA SER A 481 139.08 68.26 128.76
C SER A 481 138.91 68.31 130.28
N LEU A 482 140.03 68.24 131.00
CA LEU A 482 140.17 69.02 132.23
C LEU A 482 140.49 70.49 131.87
N SER A 483 139.58 71.13 131.13
CA SER A 483 139.71 72.51 130.65
C SER A 483 138.44 73.34 130.88
N ALA A 484 137.57 72.97 131.83
CA ALA A 484 136.48 73.86 132.22
C ALA A 484 135.84 73.52 133.57
N ALA A 485 136.64 73.38 134.62
CA ALA A 485 136.19 73.54 136.01
C ALA A 485 135.69 74.98 136.32
N VAL A 486 135.38 75.82 135.32
CA VAL A 486 135.19 77.28 135.49
C VAL A 486 134.03 77.82 134.62
N HIS A 487 133.00 77.00 134.41
CA HIS A 487 131.60 77.40 134.17
C HIS A 487 130.67 76.45 134.96
N LEU A 488 130.94 76.06 136.22
CA LEU A 488 130.90 76.88 137.43
C LEU A 488 129.91 78.06 137.42
N LEU A 489 128.75 77.80 136.84
CA LEU A 489 127.53 78.61 136.86
C LEU A 489 126.57 77.72 136.04
N THR A 490 126.03 76.66 136.61
CA THR A 490 124.76 76.82 137.33
C THR A 490 124.53 75.62 138.27
N ALA A 491 125.00 75.75 139.51
CA ALA A 491 124.12 75.47 140.64
C ALA A 491 123.10 76.60 140.69
N ARG A 492 121.99 76.43 139.96
CA ARG A 492 120.68 77.07 140.17
C ARG A 492 119.61 76.41 139.26
N SER A 493 118.99 75.32 139.73
CA SER A 493 117.86 74.56 139.11
C SER A 493 118.24 73.59 137.98
N GLY A 494 118.04 72.27 138.04
CA GLY A 494 117.43 71.40 139.05
C GLY A 494 117.45 69.93 138.56
N ARG A 495 117.63 69.00 139.50
CA ARG A 495 117.72 67.53 139.35
C ARG A 495 119.11 66.96 139.03
N ASN A 496 119.83 66.88 140.15
CA ASN A 496 120.76 65.83 140.55
C ASN A 496 120.32 64.45 140.04
N ALA A 497 121.18 63.62 139.48
CA ALA A 497 122.64 63.62 139.46
C ALA A 497 123.13 63.50 138.02
N ALA A 498 124.21 64.22 137.72
CA ALA A 498 124.88 64.26 136.42
C ALA A 498 125.69 62.99 136.14
#